data_AF-A0AAU2VUT7-F1
#
_entry.id   AF-A0AAU2VUT7-F1
#
_cell.length_a   1.000
_cell.length_b   1.000
_cell.length_c   1.000
_cell.angle_alpha   90.00
_cell.angle_beta   90.00
_cell.angle_gamma   90.00
#
_symmetry.space_group_name_H-M   'P 1'
#
loop_
_entity.id
_entity.type
_entity.pdbx_description
1 polymer ?
#
loop_
_entity_poly.entity_id
_entity_poly.type
_entity_poly.pdbx_seq_one_letter_code
_entity_poly.pdbx_strand_id
1 'polypeptide(L)'
;MSLPSLMLLLFAVFSSAGGQIMLKHGMKGAAAAAGEHGGSVALRAATSPWVVVGLVIFAVSALAWMSTLAKVPLSIAYPFNALGYLLIVLAGATVLHERTSMWTWGGSALVVVGLATVMAGQQR
;
A
#
# COMPACT_ATOMS: atom_id res chain seq x y z
N MET A 1 -12.04 19.34 -6.25
CA MET A 1 -10.66 19.03 -5.83
C MET A 1 -9.69 19.80 -6.71
N SER A 2 -8.62 20.37 -6.17
CA SER A 2 -7.59 21.01 -7.00
C SER A 2 -6.62 19.95 -7.56
N LEU A 3 -6.08 20.20 -8.77
CA LEU A 3 -5.14 19.28 -9.42
C LEU A 3 -3.93 18.92 -8.53
N PRO A 4 -3.30 19.88 -7.81
CA PRO A 4 -2.16 19.55 -6.94
C PRO A 4 -2.52 18.61 -5.79
N SER A 5 -3.71 18.74 -5.20
CA SER A 5 -4.16 17.86 -4.12
C SER A 5 -4.45 16.45 -4.63
N LEU A 6 -4.98 16.31 -5.86
CA LEU A 6 -5.15 15.01 -6.50
C LEU A 6 -3.80 14.33 -6.79
N MET A 7 -2.83 15.08 -7.33
CA MET A 7 -1.49 14.55 -7.59
C MET A 7 -0.82 14.09 -6.29
N LEU A 8 -0.94 14.86 -5.22
CA LEU A 8 -0.41 14.50 -3.90
C LEU A 8 -1.07 13.24 -3.33
N LEU A 9 -2.40 13.12 -3.47
CA LEU A 9 -3.16 11.95 -3.04
C LEU A 9 -2.73 10.69 -3.79
N LEU A 10 -2.65 10.77 -5.12
CA LEU A 10 -2.20 9.65 -5.95
C LEU A 10 -0.76 9.29 -5.60
N PHE A 11 0.13 10.27 -5.50
CA PHE A 11 1.52 10.05 -5.08
C PHE A 11 1.60 9.31 -3.75
N ALA A 12 0.82 9.72 -2.74
CA ALA A 12 0.77 9.05 -1.44
C ALA A 12 0.32 7.59 -1.60
N VAL A 13 -0.78 7.35 -2.30
CA VAL A 13 -1.35 6.00 -2.46
C VAL A 13 -0.40 5.06 -3.20
N PHE A 14 0.17 5.49 -4.33
CA PHE A 14 1.12 4.68 -5.11
C PHE A 14 2.43 4.45 -4.37
N SER A 15 2.96 5.48 -3.69
CA SER A 15 4.18 5.35 -2.89
C SER A 15 3.96 4.40 -1.70
N SER A 16 2.79 4.48 -1.04
CA SER A 16 2.41 3.55 0.02
C SER A 16 2.43 2.11 -0.47
N ALA A 17 1.80 1.85 -1.62
CA ALA A 17 1.76 0.52 -2.21
C ALA A 17 3.18 0.01 -2.54
N GLY A 18 4.00 0.83 -3.22
CA GLY A 18 5.39 0.47 -3.54
C GLY A 18 6.23 0.19 -2.29
N GLY A 19 6.16 1.07 -1.28
CA GLY A 19 6.86 0.91 -0.01
C GLY A 19 6.46 -0.37 0.72
N GLN A 20 5.17 -0.69 0.78
CA GLN A 20 4.67 -1.92 1.40
C GLN A 20 5.16 -3.19 0.69
N ILE A 21 5.25 -3.17 -0.65
CA ILE A 21 5.78 -4.31 -1.42
C ILE A 21 7.27 -4.50 -1.15
N MET A 22 8.06 -3.43 -1.10
CA MET A 22 9.48 -3.49 -0.76
C MET A 22 9.71 -3.97 0.67
N LEU A 23 8.93 -3.47 1.63
CA LEU A 23 8.95 -3.94 3.02
C LEU A 23 8.64 -5.43 3.10
N LYS A 24 7.58 -5.89 2.43
CA LYS A 24 7.20 -7.31 2.39
C LYS A 24 8.32 -8.18 1.80
N HIS A 25 8.94 -7.73 0.72
CA HIS A 25 10.08 -8.42 0.11
C HIS A 25 11.27 -8.52 1.07
N GLY A 26 11.69 -7.39 1.65
CA GLY A 26 12.80 -7.34 2.59
C GLY A 26 12.57 -8.18 3.85
N MET A 27 11.34 -8.17 4.38
CA MET A 27 10.96 -8.97 5.55
C MET A 27 10.96 -10.47 5.27
N LYS A 28 10.52 -10.90 4.08
CA LYS A 28 10.62 -12.32 3.67
C LYS A 28 12.08 -12.78 3.63
N GLY A 29 12.97 -11.98 3.05
CA GLY A 29 14.41 -12.27 3.02
C GLY A 29 15.01 -12.35 4.43
N ALA A 30 14.69 -11.40 5.30
CA ALA A 30 15.16 -11.39 6.69
C ALA A 30 14.68 -12.62 7.48
N ALA A 31 13.42 -13.03 7.30
CA ALA A 31 12.84 -14.21 7.94
C ALA A 31 13.47 -15.51 7.44
N ALA A 32 13.63 -15.67 6.12
CA ALA A 32 14.27 -16.85 5.53
C ALA A 32 15.71 -17.01 6.05
N ALA A 33 16.49 -15.93 6.03
CA ALA A 33 17.87 -15.96 6.48
C ALA A 33 18.00 -16.26 7.99
N ALA A 34 17.07 -15.75 8.82
CA ALA A 34 17.00 -16.09 10.24
C ALA A 34 16.63 -17.56 10.49
N GLY A 35 15.76 -18.15 9.65
CA GLY A 35 15.42 -19.57 9.72
C GLY A 35 16.59 -20.49 9.40
N GLU A 36 17.43 -20.12 8.42
CA GLU A 36 18.59 -20.94 7.99
C GLU A 36 19.80 -20.79 8.92
N HIS A 37 20.12 -19.57 9.34
CA HIS A 37 21.38 -19.25 10.03
C HIS A 37 21.18 -18.82 11.49
N GLY A 38 19.94 -18.88 11.99
CA GLY A 38 19.57 -18.40 13.33
C GLY A 38 19.62 -16.87 13.48
N GLY A 39 19.26 -16.40 14.67
CA GLY A 39 19.32 -14.97 15.03
C GLY A 39 18.00 -14.21 14.85
N SER A 40 18.04 -12.90 15.14
CA SER A 40 16.84 -12.05 15.18
C SER A 40 16.42 -11.57 13.78
N VAL A 41 15.16 -11.87 13.42
CA VAL A 41 14.53 -11.33 12.20
C VAL A 41 14.55 -9.80 12.20
N ALA A 42 14.34 -9.16 13.35
CA ALA A 42 14.30 -7.71 13.45
C ALA A 42 15.66 -7.08 13.12
N LEU A 43 16.76 -7.69 13.59
CA LEU A 43 18.10 -7.18 13.30
C LEU A 43 18.45 -7.35 11.82
N ARG A 44 18.10 -8.49 11.22
CA ARG A 44 18.31 -8.74 9.78
C ARG A 44 17.42 -7.86 8.90
N ALA A 45 16.20 -7.57 9.35
CA ALA A 45 15.32 -6.63 8.67
C ALA A 45 15.89 -5.21 8.73
N ALA A 46 16.43 -4.79 9.87
CA ALA A 46 17.04 -3.45 10.03
C ALA A 46 18.25 -3.23 9.10
N THR A 47 18.99 -4.28 8.75
CA THR A 47 20.12 -4.21 7.81
C THR A 47 19.74 -4.49 6.35
N SER A 48 18.48 -4.83 6.08
CA SER A 48 18.01 -5.11 4.73
C SER A 48 17.78 -3.82 3.95
N PRO A 49 18.47 -3.58 2.81
CA PRO A 49 18.27 -2.38 2.01
C PRO A 49 16.81 -2.20 1.56
N TRP A 50 16.13 -3.30 1.24
CA TRP A 50 14.72 -3.29 0.84
C TRP A 50 13.79 -2.82 1.96
N VAL A 51 14.08 -3.20 3.21
CA VAL A 51 13.29 -2.75 4.37
C VAL A 51 13.55 -1.26 4.61
N VAL A 52 14.81 -0.83 4.59
CA VAL A 52 15.17 0.58 4.84
C VAL A 52 14.55 1.49 3.77
N VAL A 53 14.74 1.16 2.49
CA VAL A 53 14.18 1.96 1.39
C VAL A 53 12.65 1.92 1.41
N GLY A 54 12.06 0.74 1.65
CA GLY A 54 10.60 0.59 1.78
C GLY A 54 10.03 1.44 2.92
N LEU A 55 10.72 1.51 4.06
CA LEU A 55 10.32 2.31 5.22
C LEU A 55 10.39 3.81 4.92
N VAL A 56 11.46 4.27 4.26
CA VAL A 56 11.61 5.67 3.85
C VAL A 56 10.48 6.06 2.88
N ILE A 57 10.21 5.24 1.87
CA ILE A 57 9.12 5.47 0.92
C ILE A 57 7.77 5.50 1.64
N PHE A 58 7.53 4.57 2.57
CA PHE A 58 6.30 4.53 3.34
C PHE A 58 6.14 5.75 4.26
N ALA A 59 7.23 6.22 4.88
CA ALA A 59 7.22 7.45 5.67
C ALA A 59 6.91 8.68 4.81
N VAL A 60 7.54 8.82 3.64
CA VAL A 60 7.26 9.91 2.69
C VAL A 60 5.80 9.87 2.22
N SER A 61 5.30 8.67 1.93
CA SER A 61 3.89 8.44 1.60
C SER A 61 2.97 8.91 2.73
N ALA A 62 3.28 8.59 3.98
CA ALA A 62 2.49 9.02 5.14
C ALA A 62 2.46 10.55 5.28
N LEU A 63 3.59 11.24 5.05
CA LEU A 63 3.66 12.70 5.03
C LEU A 63 2.76 13.30 3.93
N ALA A 64 2.80 12.72 2.73
CA ALA A 64 1.93 13.14 1.62
C ALA A 64 0.44 12.86 1.91
N TRP A 65 0.14 11.74 2.57
CA TRP A 65 -1.21 11.39 3.00
C TRP A 65 -1.75 12.38 4.04
N MET A 66 -0.98 12.69 5.09
CA MET A 66 -1.37 13.69 6.10
C MET A 66 -1.60 15.08 5.48
N SER A 67 -0.72 15.47 4.55
CA SER A 67 -0.86 16.73 3.80
C SER A 67 -2.11 16.75 2.91
N THR A 68 -2.53 15.59 2.41
CA THR A 68 -3.78 15.44 1.64
C THR A 68 -4.99 15.54 2.56
N LEU A 69 -4.99 14.88 3.71
CA LEU A 69 -6.07 14.95 4.69
C LEU A 69 -6.29 16.36 5.23
N ALA A 70 -5.25 17.19 5.29
CA ALA A 70 -5.37 18.60 5.67
C ALA A 70 -6.13 19.44 4.63
N LYS A 71 -6.27 18.98 3.38
CA LYS A 71 -6.79 19.77 2.23
C LYS A 71 -8.02 19.15 1.58
N VAL A 72 -8.22 17.84 1.74
CA VAL A 72 -9.23 17.05 1.04
C VAL A 72 -10.14 16.39 2.07
N PRO A 73 -11.47 16.49 1.94
CA PRO A 73 -12.40 15.78 2.81
C PRO A 73 -12.12 14.27 2.82
N LEU A 74 -12.21 13.65 4.00
CA LEU A 74 -11.99 12.21 4.16
C LEU A 74 -12.88 11.38 3.21
N SER A 75 -14.12 11.83 3.00
CA SER A 75 -15.08 11.19 2.10
C SER A 75 -14.52 11.02 0.68
N ILE A 76 -13.70 11.96 0.19
CA ILE A 76 -13.06 11.92 -1.13
C ILE A 76 -11.73 11.14 -1.07
N ALA A 77 -10.96 11.27 0.01
CA ALA A 77 -9.63 10.65 0.11
C ALA A 77 -9.69 9.12 0.27
N TYR A 78 -10.59 8.60 1.11
CA TYR A 78 -10.69 7.16 1.41
C TYR A 78 -10.97 6.29 0.18
N PRO A 79 -11.80 6.72 -0.80
CA PRO A 79 -11.89 6.07 -2.10
C PRO A 79 -10.54 5.74 -2.75
N PHE A 80 -9.59 6.67 -2.74
CA PHE A 80 -8.26 6.45 -3.30
C PHE A 80 -7.39 5.56 -2.41
N ASN A 81 -7.60 5.57 -1.09
CA ASN A 81 -6.92 4.62 -0.21
C ASN A 81 -7.35 3.17 -0.48
N ALA A 82 -8.63 2.95 -0.75
CA ALA A 82 -9.14 1.64 -1.17
C ALA A 82 -8.52 1.19 -2.50
N LEU A 83 -8.31 2.12 -3.44
CA LEU A 83 -7.53 1.85 -4.66
C LEU A 83 -6.09 1.41 -4.32
N GLY A 84 -5.45 2.05 -3.35
CA GLY A 84 -4.14 1.65 -2.83
C GLY A 84 -4.09 0.21 -2.34
N TYR A 85 -5.10 -0.20 -1.57
CA TYR A 85 -5.25 -1.60 -1.15
C TYR A 85 -5.29 -2.56 -2.35
N LEU A 86 -6.08 -2.24 -3.38
CA LEU A 86 -6.16 -3.07 -4.59
C LEU A 86 -4.81 -3.15 -5.29
N LEU A 87 -4.07 -2.04 -5.39
CA LEU A 87 -2.71 -2.04 -5.94
C LEU A 87 -1.76 -2.94 -5.14
N ILE A 88 -1.87 -2.96 -3.82
CA ILE A 88 -1.05 -3.85 -2.96
C ILE A 88 -1.40 -5.32 -3.21
N VAL A 89 -2.69 -5.66 -3.30
CA VAL A 89 -3.12 -7.03 -3.60
C VAL A 89 -2.63 -7.46 -4.98
N LEU A 90 -2.81 -6.60 -5.99
CA LEU A 90 -2.35 -6.84 -7.36
C LEU A 90 -0.82 -7.01 -7.41
N ALA A 91 -0.06 -6.09 -6.82
CA ALA A 91 1.39 -6.16 -6.79
C ALA A 91 1.89 -7.35 -5.95
N GLY A 92 1.18 -7.74 -4.88
CA GLY A 92 1.46 -8.95 -4.13
C GLY A 92 1.33 -10.22 -4.99
N ALA A 93 0.27 -10.28 -5.81
CA ALA A 93 0.06 -11.39 -6.74
C ALA A 93 1.08 -11.42 -7.88
N THR A 94 1.45 -10.26 -8.46
CA THR A 94 2.29 -10.19 -9.67
C THR A 94 3.79 -10.06 -9.38
N VAL A 95 4.19 -9.21 -8.42
CA VAL A 95 5.59 -8.94 -8.10
C VAL A 95 6.13 -9.97 -7.13
N LEU A 96 5.40 -10.21 -6.04
CA LEU A 96 5.80 -11.16 -4.99
C LEU A 96 5.36 -12.61 -5.27
N HIS A 97 4.61 -12.84 -6.35
CA HIS A 97 4.06 -14.13 -6.74
C HIS A 97 3.32 -14.84 -5.60
N GLU A 98 2.63 -14.06 -4.75
CA GLU A 98 1.88 -14.63 -3.63
C GLU A 98 0.64 -15.37 -4.14
N ARG A 99 0.37 -16.55 -3.56
CA ARG A 99 -0.85 -17.30 -3.86
C ARG A 99 -2.07 -16.52 -3.35
N THR A 100 -2.69 -15.76 -4.24
CA THR A 100 -3.98 -15.13 -3.98
C THR A 100 -5.12 -16.10 -4.24
N SER A 101 -6.01 -16.27 -3.26
CA SER A 101 -7.18 -17.13 -3.39
C SER A 101 -8.25 -16.51 -4.30
N MET A 102 -9.10 -17.35 -4.91
CA MET A 102 -10.26 -16.89 -5.67
C MET A 102 -11.19 -16.02 -4.80
N TRP A 103 -11.27 -16.30 -3.50
CA TRP A 103 -12.00 -15.47 -2.54
C TRP A 103 -11.42 -14.07 -2.37
N THR A 104 -10.09 -13.92 -2.43
CA THR A 104 -9.42 -12.61 -2.37
C THR A 104 -9.77 -11.76 -3.60
N TRP A 105 -9.84 -12.38 -4.77
CA TRP A 105 -10.25 -11.71 -6.01
C TRP A 105 -11.73 -11.33 -5.99
N GLY A 106 -12.61 -12.24 -5.56
CA GLY A 106 -14.03 -11.94 -5.39
C GLY A 106 -14.29 -10.81 -4.39
N GLY A 107 -13.60 -10.83 -3.24
CA GLY A 107 -13.65 -9.76 -2.25
C GLY A 107 -13.11 -8.42 -2.80
N SER A 108 -12.00 -8.46 -3.54
CA SER A 108 -11.43 -7.27 -4.19
C SER A 108 -12.40 -6.66 -5.21
N ALA A 109 -13.10 -7.49 -5.98
CA ALA A 109 -14.15 -7.03 -6.89
C ALA A 109 -15.31 -6.37 -6.14
N LEU A 110 -15.73 -6.94 -5.00
CA LEU A 110 -16.74 -6.32 -4.14
C LEU A 110 -16.29 -4.98 -3.57
N VAL A 111 -15.00 -4.84 -3.20
CA VAL A 111 -14.42 -3.55 -2.78
C VAL A 111 -14.48 -2.53 -3.91
N VAL A 112 -14.14 -2.91 -5.14
CA VAL A 112 -14.25 -2.03 -6.33
C VAL A 112 -15.69 -1.60 -6.56
N VAL A 113 -16.65 -2.53 -6.47
CA VAL A 113 -18.07 -2.22 -6.62
C VAL A 113 -18.51 -1.25 -5.53
N GLY A 114 -18.26 -1.56 -4.26
CA GLY A 114 -18.63 -0.68 -3.14
C GLY A 114 -18.00 0.72 -3.25
N LEU A 115 -16.76 0.80 -3.71
CA LEU A 115 -16.07 2.04 -4.01
C LEU A 115 -16.79 2.85 -5.11
N ALA A 116 -17.16 2.21 -6.21
CA ALA A 116 -17.92 2.84 -7.29
C ALA A 116 -19.27 3.37 -6.78
N THR A 117 -19.97 2.62 -5.92
CA THR A 117 -21.24 3.06 -5.32
C THR A 117 -21.05 4.29 -4.42
N VAL A 118 -20.00 4.30 -3.59
CA VAL A 118 -19.68 5.46 -2.73
C VAL A 118 -19.37 6.69 -3.57
N MET A 119 -18.55 6.55 -4.62
CA MET A 119 -18.23 7.67 -5.51
C MET A 119 -19.46 8.20 -6.25
N ALA A 120 -20.36 7.31 -6.71
CA ALA A 120 -21.62 7.70 -7.33
C ALA A 120 -22.56 8.43 -6.36
N GLY A 121 -22.57 8.03 -5.08
CA GLY A 121 -23.35 8.69 -4.04
C GLY A 121 -22.85 10.10 -3.69
N GLN A 122 -21.56 10.38 -3.86
CA GLN A 122 -20.98 11.71 -3.58
C GLN A 122 -21.20 12.74 -4.68
N GLN A 123 -21.65 12.32 -5.87
CA GLN A 123 -21.98 13.22 -6.97
C GLN A 123 -23.41 13.80 -6.89
N ARG A 124 -24.21 13.34 -5.93
CA ARG A 124 -25.57 13.82 -5.63
C ARG A 124 -25.55 14.69 -4.38
#